data_AF-H0YLM3-F1
#
_entry.id   AF-H0YLM3-F1
#
_cell.length_a   1.000
_cell.length_b   1.000
_cell.length_c   1.000
_cell.angle_alpha   90.00
_cell.angle_beta   90.00
_cell.angle_gamma   90.00
#
_symmetry.space_group_name_H-M   'P 1'
#
loop_
_entity.id
_entity.type
_entity.pdbx_description
1 polymer ?
#
loop_
_entity_poly.entity_id
_entity_poly.type
_entity_poly.pdbx_seq_one_letter_code
_entity_poly.pdbx_strand_id
1 'polypeptide(L)'
;MRLDNMLLAEGVAGPEKGGGSAAAAAAAAASGGAGSDNSVEHSDYRAKLSQIRQIYHTELEKYEQACNEFTTHVMNLLREQSRTRPISPKEIERMVS
;
A
#
# COMPACT_ATOMS: atom_id res chain seq x y z
N MET A 1 -13.03 -7.52 -8.27
CA MET A 1 -13.92 -7.80 -7.12
C MET A 1 -13.61 -9.13 -6.38
N ARG A 2 -12.48 -9.81 -6.62
CA ARG A 2 -12.10 -11.03 -5.87
C ARG A 2 -10.69 -10.94 -5.29
N LEU A 3 -9.84 -10.08 -5.88
CA LEU A 3 -8.49 -9.82 -5.42
C LEU A 3 -8.47 -8.99 -4.12
N ASP A 4 -9.33 -7.97 -4.01
CA ASP A 4 -9.43 -7.13 -2.81
C ASP A 4 -9.75 -7.93 -1.54
N ASN A 5 -10.70 -8.86 -1.63
CA ASN A 5 -11.06 -9.76 -0.54
C ASN A 5 -9.94 -10.76 -0.20
N MET A 6 -9.15 -11.17 -1.20
CA MET A 6 -8.02 -12.08 -1.02
C MET A 6 -6.82 -11.35 -0.38
N LEU A 7 -6.57 -10.10 -0.75
CA LEU A 7 -5.53 -9.27 -0.15
C LEU A 7 -5.87 -8.89 1.29
N LEU A 8 -7.15 -8.67 1.62
CA LEU A 8 -7.58 -8.43 3.00
C LEU A 8 -7.41 -9.67 3.88
N ALA A 9 -7.83 -10.85 3.39
CA ALA A 9 -7.77 -12.10 4.14
C ALA A 9 -6.32 -12.53 4.46
N GLU A 10 -5.38 -12.25 3.55
CA GLU A 10 -3.96 -12.57 3.69
C GLU A 10 -3.15 -11.44 4.37
N GLY A 11 -3.81 -10.38 4.86
CA GLY A 11 -3.17 -9.23 5.51
C GLY A 11 -2.23 -8.44 4.59
N VAL A 12 -2.46 -8.47 3.28
CA VAL A 12 -1.70 -7.69 2.28
C VAL A 12 -2.27 -6.28 2.12
N ALA A 13 -3.59 -6.14 2.27
CA ALA A 13 -4.27 -4.85 2.24
C ALA A 13 -5.09 -4.69 3.52
N GLY A 14 -4.56 -3.91 4.47
CA GLY A 14 -5.21 -3.58 5.73
C GLY A 14 -4.45 -2.46 6.44
N PRO A 15 -5.11 -1.67 7.30
CA PRO A 15 -4.43 -0.60 8.04
C PRO A 15 -3.43 -1.24 9.01
N GLU A 16 -2.17 -1.35 8.60
CA GLU A 16 -1.01 -1.77 9.40
C GLU A 16 -0.66 -0.70 10.47
N LYS A 17 -1.67 -0.14 11.15
CA LYS A 17 -1.51 0.78 12.26
C LYS A 17 -1.71 0.03 13.58
N GLY A 18 -0.70 -0.77 13.93
CA GLY A 18 -0.41 -1.16 15.31
C GLY A 18 -0.93 -2.52 15.77
N GLY A 19 0.00 -3.48 15.95
CA GLY A 19 -0.14 -4.52 16.99
C GLY A 19 -0.30 -5.98 16.55
N GLY A 20 -0.24 -6.31 15.26
CA GLY A 20 -0.46 -7.68 14.78
C GLY A 20 0.70 -8.67 14.97
N SER A 21 1.92 -8.19 15.27
CA SER A 21 3.12 -9.04 15.28
C SER A 21 3.17 -10.05 16.43
N ALA A 22 2.47 -9.80 17.54
CA ALA A 22 2.46 -10.71 18.69
C ALA A 22 1.41 -11.83 18.56
N ALA A 23 0.26 -11.55 17.95
CA ALA A 23 -0.82 -12.52 17.80
C ALA A 23 -0.50 -13.58 16.71
N ALA A 24 0.15 -13.17 15.61
CA ALA A 24 0.55 -14.08 14.54
C ALA A 24 1.67 -15.06 14.99
N ALA A 25 2.56 -14.63 15.89
CA ALA A 25 3.60 -15.47 16.46
C ALA A 25 3.02 -16.56 17.40
N ALA A 26 1.98 -16.23 18.17
CA ALA A 26 1.31 -17.17 19.06
C ALA A 26 0.53 -18.27 18.31
N ALA A 27 -0.09 -17.92 17.17
CA ALA A 27 -0.80 -18.89 16.33
C ALA A 27 0.16 -19.89 15.64
N ALA A 28 1.35 -19.44 15.25
CA ALA A 28 2.37 -20.29 14.60
C ALA A 28 2.97 -21.34 15.54
N ALA A 29 2.97 -21.10 16.86
CA ALA A 29 3.48 -22.06 17.84
C ALA A 29 2.51 -23.24 18.10
N ALA A 30 1.22 -23.09 17.78
CA ALA A 30 0.20 -24.11 18.05
C ALA A 30 0.03 -25.16 16.94
N SER A 31 0.57 -24.94 15.73
CA SER A 31 0.35 -25.81 14.57
C SER A 31 1.55 -26.72 14.21
N GLY A 32 2.54 -26.86 15.10
CA GLY A 32 3.82 -27.56 14.85
C GLY A 32 3.76 -29.09 14.75
N GLY A 33 2.68 -29.67 14.21
CA GLY A 33 2.47 -31.13 14.20
C GLY A 33 1.84 -31.67 12.93
N ALA A 34 2.46 -31.48 11.76
CA ALA A 34 2.18 -32.31 10.57
C ALA A 34 3.26 -32.16 9.48
N GLY A 35 3.99 -33.25 9.20
CA GLY A 35 4.59 -33.56 7.90
C GLY A 35 5.81 -32.73 7.46
N SER A 36 6.99 -33.33 7.53
CA SER A 36 8.26 -32.75 7.03
C SER A 36 8.28 -32.43 5.54
N ASP A 37 7.41 -33.05 4.73
CA ASP A 37 7.26 -32.80 3.28
C ASP A 37 6.39 -31.55 3.00
N ASN A 38 5.32 -31.39 3.78
CA ASN A 38 4.41 -30.23 3.74
C ASN A 38 5.06 -28.95 4.29
N SER A 39 6.17 -29.07 5.03
CA SER A 39 6.87 -27.96 5.67
C SER A 39 7.67 -27.09 4.68
N VAL A 40 8.20 -27.69 3.60
CA VAL A 40 8.96 -26.97 2.56
C VAL A 40 8.00 -26.22 1.64
N GLU A 41 6.90 -26.84 1.25
CA GLU A 41 5.84 -26.19 0.46
C GLU A 41 5.19 -25.03 1.23
N HIS A 42 4.99 -25.19 2.55
CA HIS A 42 4.55 -24.10 3.41
C HIS A 42 5.58 -22.97 3.52
N SER A 43 6.88 -23.29 3.53
CA SER A 43 7.96 -22.31 3.51
C SER A 43 7.93 -21.47 2.23
N ASP A 44 7.84 -22.11 1.07
CA ASP A 44 7.84 -21.42 -0.22
C ASP A 44 6.56 -20.62 -0.45
N TYR A 45 5.41 -21.15 -0.03
CA TYR A 45 4.15 -20.42 -0.05
C TYR A 45 4.22 -19.16 0.82
N ARG A 46 4.74 -19.28 2.05
CA ARG A 46 4.94 -18.15 2.96
C ARG A 46 5.93 -17.12 2.41
N ALA A 47 7.00 -17.58 1.77
CA ALA A 47 7.99 -16.72 1.12
C ALA A 47 7.38 -15.94 -0.05
N LYS A 48 6.63 -16.62 -0.94
CA LYS A 48 5.89 -16.00 -2.04
C LYS A 48 4.88 -14.98 -1.52
N LEU A 49 4.15 -15.29 -0.45
CA LEU A 49 3.20 -14.38 0.16
C LEU A 49 3.89 -13.13 0.73
N SER A 50 5.06 -13.31 1.36
CA SER A 50 5.90 -12.20 1.83
C SER A 50 6.39 -11.32 0.66
N GLN A 51 6.80 -11.93 -0.44
CA GLN A 51 7.24 -11.21 -1.64
C GLN A 51 6.09 -10.41 -2.26
N ILE A 52 4.90 -11.01 -2.38
CA ILE A 52 3.70 -10.32 -2.89
C ILE A 52 3.36 -9.12 -2.01
N ARG A 53 3.40 -9.28 -0.67
CA ARG A 53 3.21 -8.16 0.27
C ARG A 53 4.23 -7.06 0.04
N GLN A 54 5.51 -7.41 -0.05
CA GLN A 54 6.57 -6.42 -0.24
C GLN A 54 6.40 -5.64 -1.56
N ILE A 55 6.12 -6.34 -2.66
CA ILE A 55 5.89 -5.70 -3.97
C ILE A 55 4.67 -4.80 -3.91
N TYR A 56 3.55 -5.25 -3.34
CA TYR A 56 2.35 -4.44 -3.22
C TYR A 56 2.62 -3.12 -2.48
N HIS A 57 3.27 -3.19 -1.31
CA HIS A 57 3.57 -1.98 -0.54
C HIS A 57 4.58 -1.07 -1.25
N THR A 58 5.58 -1.65 -1.92
CA THR A 58 6.56 -0.89 -2.70
C THR A 58 5.90 -0.15 -3.86
N GLU A 59 5.00 -0.80 -4.59
CA GLU A 59 4.27 -0.19 -5.70
C GLU A 59 3.23 0.83 -5.22
N LEU A 60 2.59 0.58 -4.07
CA LEU A 60 1.68 1.53 -3.45
C LEU A 60 2.42 2.81 -3.04
N GLU A 61 3.58 2.69 -2.40
CA GLU A 61 4.40 3.85 -2.00
C GLU A 61 4.84 4.68 -3.22
N LYS A 62 5.25 4.01 -4.31
CA LYS A 62 5.59 4.70 -5.58
C LYS A 62 4.38 5.45 -6.15
N TYR A 63 3.20 4.84 -6.11
CA TYR A 63 1.98 5.48 -6.58
C TYR A 63 1.63 6.71 -5.72
N GLU A 64 1.68 6.58 -4.40
CA GLU A 64 1.46 7.70 -3.48
C GLU A 64 2.48 8.82 -3.68
N GLN A 65 3.75 8.48 -3.85
CA GLN A 65 4.80 9.45 -4.16
C GLN A 65 4.51 10.18 -5.48
N ALA A 66 4.17 9.46 -6.55
CA ALA A 66 3.83 10.06 -7.83
C ALA A 66 2.60 10.98 -7.74
N CYS A 67 1.60 10.62 -6.94
CA CYS A 67 0.44 11.48 -6.65
C CYS A 67 0.85 12.77 -5.92
N ASN A 68 1.73 12.67 -4.92
CA ASN A 68 2.25 13.83 -4.20
C ASN A 68 3.08 14.76 -5.10
N GLU A 69 3.92 14.19 -5.95
CA GLU A 69 4.71 14.93 -6.94
C GLU A 69 3.81 15.63 -7.96
N PHE A 70 2.82 14.92 -8.50
CA PHE A 70 1.83 15.49 -9.41
C PHE A 70 1.07 16.66 -8.76
N THR A 71 0.58 16.47 -7.53
CA THR A 71 -0.14 17.51 -6.78
C THR A 71 0.75 18.73 -6.56
N THR A 72 2.00 18.52 -6.14
CA THR A 72 2.98 19.59 -5.94
C THR A 72 3.26 20.34 -7.23
N HIS A 73 3.42 19.62 -8.34
CA HIS A 73 3.65 20.21 -9.65
C HIS A 73 2.46 21.06 -10.10
N VAL A 74 1.22 20.55 -9.99
CA VAL A 74 0.00 21.31 -10.31
C VAL A 74 -0.09 22.57 -9.46
N MET A 75 0.16 22.47 -8.16
CA MET A 75 0.13 23.62 -7.25
C MET A 75 1.17 24.68 -7.61
N ASN A 76 2.38 24.28 -7.96
CA ASN A 76 3.43 25.20 -8.39
C ASN A 76 3.07 25.87 -9.72
N LEU A 77 2.53 25.10 -10.67
CA LEU A 77 2.09 25.62 -11.96
C LEU A 77 0.99 26.68 -11.78
N LEU A 78 -0.02 26.43 -10.94
CA LEU A 78 -1.09 27.40 -10.65
C LEU A 78 -0.54 28.67 -9.99
N ARG A 79 0.45 28.55 -9.09
CA ARG A 79 1.13 29.71 -8.49
C ARG A 79 1.89 30.51 -9.54
N GLU A 80 2.66 29.88 -10.42
CA GLU A 80 3.39 30.56 -11.50
C GLU A 80 2.45 31.22 -12.51
N GLN A 81 1.37 30.54 -12.87
CA GLN A 81 0.32 31.10 -13.72
C GLN A 81 -0.32 32.32 -13.07
N SER A 82 -0.63 32.29 -11.77
CA SER A 82 -1.20 33.44 -11.04
C SER A 82 -0.28 34.68 -11.04
N ARG A 83 1.04 34.48 -11.06
CA ARG A 83 2.05 35.56 -11.09
C ARG A 83 2.20 36.18 -12.47
N THR A 84 1.93 35.42 -13.53
CA THR A 84 2.05 35.88 -14.93
C THR A 84 0.72 36.36 -15.52
N ARG A 85 -0.42 35.87 -14.99
CA ARG A 85 -1.78 36.39 -15.20
C ARG A 85 -2.58 36.25 -13.91
N PRO A 86 -3.28 37.29 -13.42
CA PRO A 86 -4.11 37.14 -12.22
C PRO A 86 -5.26 36.15 -12.50
N ILE A 87 -5.15 34.94 -11.97
CA ILE A 87 -6.19 33.91 -11.95
C ILE A 87 -6.90 34.00 -10.59
N SER A 88 -8.24 33.95 -10.56
CA SER A 88 -8.96 34.12 -9.30
C SER A 88 -8.80 32.89 -8.40
N PRO A 89 -8.78 33.03 -7.07
CA PRO A 89 -8.69 31.90 -6.13
C PRO A 89 -9.77 30.83 -6.35
N LYS A 90 -10.95 31.22 -6.85
CA LYS A 90 -12.08 30.33 -7.14
C LYS A 90 -11.84 29.41 -8.35
N GLU A 91 -10.94 29.76 -9.25
CA GLU A 91 -10.56 28.92 -10.39
C GLU A 91 -9.48 27.91 -9.99
N ILE A 92 -8.62 28.25 -9.04
CA ILE A 92 -7.59 27.36 -8.47
C ILE A 92 -8.23 26.16 -7.77
N GLU A 93 -9.23 26.39 -6.91
CA GLU A 93 -9.91 25.31 -6.19
C GLU A 93 -10.60 24.30 -7.13
N ARG A 94 -11.09 24.74 -8.30
CA ARG A 94 -11.75 23.86 -9.27
C ARG A 94 -10.79 23.03 -10.12
N MET A 95 -9.52 23.43 -10.21
CA MET A 95 -8.51 22.68 -10.97
C MET A 95 -7.82 21.59 -10.16
N VAL A 96 -7.89 21.68 -8.82
CA VAL A 96 -7.22 20.78 -7.87
C VAL A 96 -8.18 19.71 -7.32
N SER A 97 -9.49 19.95 -7.35
CA SER A 97 -10.52 19.01 -6.87
C SER A 97 -10.68 17.78 -7.77
#